data_AF-A0A3M3S0X0-F1
#
_entry.id   AF-A0A3M3S0X0-F1
#
_cell.length_a   1.000
_cell.length_b   1.000
_cell.length_c   1.000
_cell.angle_alpha   90.00
_cell.angle_beta   90.00
_cell.angle_gamma   90.00
#
_symmetry.space_group_name_H-M   'P 1'
#
loop_
_entity.id
_entity.type
_entity.pdbx_description
1 polymer ?
#
loop_
_entity_poly.entity_id
_entity_poly.type
_entity_poly.pdbx_seq_one_letter_code
_entity_poly.pdbx_strand_id
1 'polypeptide(L)'
;DMLRRVVQHIPEKHFRMIRYFGFLANRVCGRQLPRVYEALRMERRGKAPKLYFAQMSKAFLHRDPFSCVLCGARMVYTAAIAGLTVQGLVNNAQSIAQLRYVPA
;
A
#
# COMPACT_ATOMS: atom_id res chain seq x y z
N ASP A 1 -30.42 -14.12 18.98
CA ASP A 1 -29.35 -13.70 18.07
C ASP A 1 -27.98 -13.56 18.75
N MET A 2 -27.88 -12.88 19.90
CA MET A 2 -26.62 -12.67 20.63
C MET A 2 -25.86 -13.97 21.02
N LEU A 3 -26.57 -15.01 21.49
CA LEU A 3 -25.97 -16.29 21.88
C LEU A 3 -25.25 -16.99 20.71
N ARG A 4 -25.78 -16.91 19.49
CA ARG A 4 -25.14 -17.50 18.31
C ARG A 4 -23.82 -16.81 17.97
N ARG A 5 -23.76 -15.48 18.15
CA ARG A 5 -22.52 -14.69 17.96
C ARG A 5 -21.47 -14.99 19.02
N VAL A 6 -21.86 -15.34 20.24
CA VAL A 6 -20.89 -15.77 21.27
C VAL A 6 -20.37 -17.17 20.97
N VAL A 7 -21.24 -18.08 20.56
CA VAL A 7 -20.87 -19.47 20.21
C VAL A 7 -19.90 -19.52 19.03
N GLN A 8 -20.02 -18.62 18.04
CA GLN A 8 -19.10 -18.58 16.88
C GLN A 8 -17.62 -18.33 17.25
N HIS A 9 -17.35 -17.77 18.43
CA HIS A 9 -15.99 -17.51 18.92
C HIS A 9 -15.42 -18.67 19.75
N ILE A 10 -16.23 -19.67 20.09
CA ILE A 10 -15.79 -20.88 20.80
C ILE A 10 -15.30 -21.88 19.74
N PRO A 11 -13.99 -22.16 19.68
CA PRO A 11 -13.47 -23.12 18.71
C PRO A 11 -13.99 -24.53 19.02
N GLU A 12 -14.16 -25.34 17.97
CA GLU A 12 -14.54 -26.75 18.11
C GLU A 12 -13.49 -27.52 18.93
N LYS A 13 -13.94 -28.61 19.58
CA LYS A 13 -13.05 -29.48 20.35
C LYS A 13 -11.98 -30.01 19.38
N HIS A 14 -10.70 -29.82 19.72
CA HIS A 14 -9.50 -30.09 18.91
C HIS A 14 -9.12 -29.03 17.85
N PHE A 15 -9.90 -27.97 17.65
CA PHE A 15 -9.51 -26.87 16.78
C PHE A 15 -8.55 -25.90 17.50
N ARG A 16 -7.33 -25.77 16.97
CA ARG A 16 -6.35 -24.82 17.50
C ARG A 16 -6.66 -23.41 16.99
N MET A 17 -7.09 -22.52 17.89
CA MET A 17 -7.34 -21.12 17.57
C MET A 17 -6.09 -20.46 16.99
N ILE A 18 -6.21 -19.86 15.81
CA ILE A 18 -5.12 -19.17 15.12
C ILE A 18 -4.99 -17.76 15.71
N ARG A 19 -3.86 -17.48 16.37
CA ARG A 19 -3.49 -16.15 16.86
C ARG A 19 -2.48 -15.50 15.91
N TYR A 20 -2.42 -14.16 15.91
CA TYR A 20 -1.43 -13.37 15.16
C TYR A 20 -1.40 -13.71 13.66
N PHE A 21 -2.56 -13.77 13.02
CA PHE A 21 -2.72 -14.06 11.59
C PHE A 21 -2.25 -15.45 11.12
N GLY A 22 -1.65 -16.29 11.98
CA GLY A 22 -1.28 -17.67 11.67
C GLY A 22 -0.41 -17.80 10.43
N PHE A 23 -0.93 -18.50 9.42
CA PHE A 23 -0.22 -18.66 8.15
C PHE A 23 -0.10 -17.37 7.34
N LEU A 24 -0.91 -16.34 7.63
CA LEU A 24 -0.80 -15.01 7.04
C LEU A 24 0.20 -14.10 7.75
N ALA A 25 0.85 -14.56 8.83
CA ALA A 25 1.89 -13.77 9.50
C ALA A 25 3.08 -13.52 8.56
N ASN A 26 3.61 -12.29 8.54
CA ASN A 26 4.66 -11.83 7.63
C ASN A 26 5.86 -12.79 7.52
N ARG A 27 6.26 -13.39 8.64
CA ARG A 27 7.39 -14.33 8.71
C ARG A 27 7.17 -15.63 7.93
N VAL A 28 5.92 -16.11 7.83
CA VAL A 28 5.60 -17.45 7.28
C VAL A 28 4.71 -17.41 6.05
N CYS A 29 4.07 -16.27 5.78
CA CYS A 29 3.09 -16.10 4.69
C CYS A 29 3.64 -16.51 3.33
N GLY A 30 4.84 -16.07 2.96
CA GLY A 30 5.44 -16.44 1.68
C GLY A 30 5.65 -17.95 1.47
N ARG A 31 5.82 -18.73 2.56
CA ARG A 31 6.00 -20.19 2.50
C ARG A 31 4.68 -20.95 2.65
N GLN A 32 3.77 -20.48 3.50
CA GLN A 32 2.55 -21.21 3.81
C GLN A 32 1.39 -20.90 2.85
N LEU A 33 1.29 -19.67 2.37
CA LEU A 33 0.20 -19.27 1.47
C LEU A 33 0.12 -20.12 0.19
N PRO A 34 1.24 -20.50 -0.47
CA PRO A 34 1.19 -21.40 -1.62
C PRO A 34 0.60 -22.79 -1.30
N ARG A 35 0.86 -23.32 -0.09
CA ARG A 35 0.33 -24.63 0.35
C ARG A 35 -1.16 -24.56 0.62
N VAL A 36 -1.63 -23.43 1.15
CA VAL A 36 -3.07 -23.18 1.37
C VAL A 36 -3.79 -23.09 0.03
N TYR A 37 -3.25 -22.38 -0.96
CA TYR A 37 -3.85 -22.34 -2.30
C TYR A 37 -3.93 -23.72 -2.95
N GLU A 38 -2.88 -24.53 -2.83
CA GLU A 38 -2.88 -25.91 -3.32
C GLU A 38 -3.92 -26.78 -2.62
N ALA A 39 -3.99 -26.73 -1.29
CA ALA A 39 -4.98 -27.47 -0.49
C ALA A 39 -6.43 -27.07 -0.84
N LEU A 40 -6.66 -25.78 -1.10
CA LEU A 40 -7.97 -25.24 -1.48
C LEU A 40 -8.28 -25.37 -2.99
N ARG A 41 -7.37 -25.95 -3.79
CA ARG A 41 -7.48 -26.02 -5.25
C ARG A 41 -7.74 -24.66 -5.90
N MET A 42 -7.17 -23.61 -5.32
CA MET A 42 -7.24 -22.25 -5.86
C MET A 42 -6.17 -22.05 -6.92
N GLU A 43 -6.55 -21.42 -8.03
CA GLU A 43 -5.56 -20.97 -9.01
C GLU A 43 -4.57 -20.01 -8.36
N ARG A 44 -3.28 -20.25 -8.60
CA ARG A 44 -2.24 -19.32 -8.16
C ARG A 44 -2.44 -18.01 -8.90
N ARG A 45 -2.68 -16.93 -8.15
CA ARG A 45 -2.63 -15.57 -8.72
C ARG A 45 -1.26 -15.39 -9.38
N GLY A 46 -1.29 -14.95 -10.64
CA GLY A 46 -0.09 -14.61 -11.38
C GLY A 46 0.71 -13.51 -10.69
N LYS A 47 1.92 -13.24 -11.18
CA LYS A 47 2.72 -12.10 -10.69
C LYS A 47 1.87 -10.83 -10.86
N ALA A 48 1.77 -10.06 -9.78
CA ALA A 48 1.18 -8.72 -9.86
C ALA A 48 1.93 -7.91 -10.94
N PRO A 49 1.23 -7.12 -11.76
CA PRO A 49 1.88 -6.26 -12.72
C PRO A 49 2.85 -5.31 -11.99
N LYS A 50 4.00 -5.03 -12.60
CA LYS A 50 4.88 -3.98 -12.08
C LYS A 50 4.15 -2.66 -12.21
N LEU A 51 3.82 -2.05 -11.08
CA LEU A 51 3.26 -0.72 -11.03
C LEU A 51 4.40 0.28 -10.88
N TYR A 52 4.46 1.24 -11.79
CA TYR A 52 5.36 2.38 -11.70
C TYR A 52 4.64 3.54 -11.00
N PHE A 53 5.42 4.42 -10.34
CA PHE A 53 4.89 5.63 -9.69
C PHE A 53 3.90 6.37 -10.59
N ALA A 54 4.28 6.62 -11.85
CA ALA A 54 3.43 7.35 -12.79
C ALA A 54 2.08 6.68 -13.06
N GLN A 55 2.06 5.35 -13.17
CA GLN A 55 0.82 4.60 -13.37
C GLN A 55 -0.07 4.68 -12.12
N MET A 56 0.51 4.57 -10.93
CA MET A 56 -0.24 4.69 -9.68
C MET A 56 -0.80 6.10 -9.49
N SER A 57 0.02 7.13 -9.68
CA SER A 57 -0.40 8.54 -9.59
C SER A 57 -1.52 8.84 -10.59
N LYS A 58 -1.40 8.33 -11.82
CA LYS A 58 -2.45 8.51 -12.83
C LYS A 58 -3.74 7.78 -12.48
N ALA A 59 -3.66 6.58 -11.92
CA ALA A 59 -4.85 5.85 -11.47
C ALA A 59 -5.53 6.52 -10.28
N PHE A 60 -4.75 7.10 -9.35
CA PHE A 60 -5.26 7.73 -8.13
C PHE A 60 -5.80 9.14 -8.38
N LEU A 61 -5.08 9.98 -9.12
CA LEU A 61 -5.42 11.39 -9.35
C LEU A 61 -6.18 11.63 -10.65
N HIS A 62 -6.37 10.60 -11.47
CA HIS A 62 -6.93 10.67 -12.82
C HIS A 62 -6.22 11.72 -13.72
N ARG A 63 -4.95 12.03 -13.42
CA ARG A 63 -4.11 12.97 -14.18
C ARG A 63 -2.71 12.41 -14.37
N ASP A 64 -2.13 12.66 -15.54
CA ASP A 64 -0.77 12.26 -15.83
C ASP A 64 0.22 13.13 -15.02
N PRO A 65 1.06 12.54 -14.15
CA PRO A 65 2.05 13.30 -13.38
C PRO A 65 3.13 13.94 -14.25
N PHE A 66 3.27 13.52 -15.52
CA PHE A 66 4.16 14.16 -16.49
C PHE A 66 3.44 15.14 -17.43
N SER A 67 2.21 15.54 -17.10
CA SER A 67 1.51 16.61 -17.81
C SER A 67 1.45 17.86 -16.94
N CYS A 68 1.87 19.00 -17.50
CA CYS A 68 1.75 20.28 -16.82
C CYS A 68 0.27 20.58 -16.51
N VAL A 69 -0.05 20.89 -15.25
CA VAL A 69 -1.40 21.23 -14.80
C VAL A 69 -1.95 22.51 -15.44
N LEU A 70 -1.08 23.41 -15.90
CA LEU A 70 -1.47 24.69 -16.49
C LEU A 70 -1.64 24.61 -18.01
N CYS A 71 -0.68 24.01 -18.72
CA CYS A 71 -0.64 24.06 -20.19
C CYS A 71 -0.71 22.69 -20.88
N GLY A 72 -0.71 21.57 -20.14
CA GLY A 72 -0.74 20.22 -20.72
C GLY A 72 0.57 19.76 -21.39
N ALA A 73 1.62 20.59 -21.39
CA ALA A 73 2.91 20.21 -21.97
C ALA A 73 3.55 19.03 -21.20
N ARG A 74 4.30 18.19 -21.92
CA ARG A 74 4.98 17.02 -21.36
C ARG A 74 6.15 17.46 -20.49
N MET A 75 6.09 17.11 -19.21
CA MET A 75 7.15 17.33 -18.22
C MET A 75 8.20 16.22 -18.29
N VAL A 76 9.44 16.56 -17.97
CA VAL A 76 10.58 15.63 -17.89
C VAL A 76 11.03 15.54 -16.45
N TYR A 77 11.43 14.35 -16.02
CA TYR A 77 12.00 14.16 -14.69
C TYR A 77 13.36 14.87 -14.60
N THR A 78 13.50 15.77 -13.63
CA THR A 78 14.77 16.49 -13.37
C THR A 78 15.49 15.92 -12.15
N ALA A 79 14.80 15.81 -11.01
CA ALA A 79 15.34 15.29 -9.77
C ALA A 79 14.22 14.81 -8.83
N ALA A 80 14.58 13.98 -7.85
CA ALA A 80 13.73 13.61 -6.72
C ALA A 80 14.40 14.14 -5.45
N ILE A 81 13.68 14.99 -4.73
CA ILE A 81 14.18 15.65 -3.53
C ILE A 81 13.47 15.03 -2.33
N ALA A 82 14.26 14.58 -1.36
CA ALA A 82 13.71 14.00 -0.14
C ALA A 82 12.91 15.08 0.62
N GLY A 83 11.66 14.78 0.95
CA GLY A 83 10.83 15.66 1.76
C GLY A 83 11.34 15.75 3.20
N LEU A 84 11.01 16.84 3.88
CA LEU A 84 11.24 16.97 5.31
C LEU A 84 10.33 16.01 6.08
N THR A 85 10.74 15.63 7.30
CA THR A 85 9.85 14.95 8.25
C THR A 85 8.65 15.83 8.56
N VAL A 86 7.56 15.24 9.08
CA VAL A 86 6.35 16.02 9.45
C VAL A 86 6.71 17.19 10.38
N GLN A 87 7.58 16.96 11.37
CA GLN A 87 8.05 18.03 12.25
C GLN A 87 8.85 19.10 11.48
N GLY A 88 9.71 18.69 10.55
CA GLY A 88 10.45 19.61 9.69
C GLY A 88 9.54 20.45 8.81
N LEU A 89 8.45 19.88 8.28
CA LEU A 89 7.44 20.61 7.50
C LEU A 89 6.73 21.68 8.34
N VAL A 90 6.33 21.34 9.56
CA VAL A 90 5.66 22.29 10.47
C VAL A 90 6.62 23.43 10.83
N ASN A 91 7.85 23.10 11.22
CA ASN A 91 8.84 24.10 11.61
C ASN A 91 9.22 25.06 10.47
N ASN A 92 9.12 24.60 9.22
CA ASN A 92 9.52 25.36 8.03
C ASN A 92 8.34 25.77 7.14
N ALA A 93 7.09 25.71 7.65
CA ALA A 93 5.90 25.90 6.82
C ALA A 93 5.89 27.25 6.07
N GLN A 94 6.32 28.33 6.73
CA GLN A 94 6.40 29.66 6.12
C GLN A 94 7.45 29.75 5.01
N SER A 95 8.66 29.22 5.25
CA SER A 95 9.73 29.25 4.25
C SER A 95 9.36 28.41 3.03
N ILE A 96 8.77 27.23 3.25
CA ILE A 96 8.28 26.34 2.18
C ILE A 96 7.19 27.02 1.35
N ALA A 97 6.22 27.69 1.98
CA ALA A 97 5.15 28.38 1.27
C ALA A 97 5.66 29.53 0.39
N GLN A 98 6.80 30.12 0.72
CA GLN A 98 7.43 31.20 -0.04
C GLN A 98 8.36 30.69 -1.16
N LEU A 99 8.67 29.39 -1.21
CA LEU A 99 9.52 28.83 -2.26
C LEU A 99 8.82 28.93 -3.61
N ARG A 100 9.45 29.62 -4.56
CA ARG A 100 9.01 29.61 -5.98
C ARG A 100 9.43 28.33 -6.70
N TYR A 101 10.59 27.79 -6.34
CA TYR A 101 11.16 26.57 -6.90
C TYR A 101 11.82 25.77 -5.80
N VAL A 102 11.83 24.43 -5.96
CA VAL A 102 12.62 23.57 -5.09
C VAL A 102 14.06 23.59 -5.64
N PRO A 103 15.06 24.05 -4.87
CA PRO A 103 16.44 24.07 -5.32
C PRO A 103 16.94 22.64 -5.57
N ALA A 104 17.70 22.47 -6.66
CA ALA A 104 18.29 21.19 -7.05
C ALA A 104 19.42 20.76 -6.11
#